data_AF-A0A1C5DA81-F1
#
_entry.id   AF-A0A1C5DA81-F1
#
_cell.length_a   1.000
_cell.length_b   1.000
_cell.length_c   1.000
_cell.angle_alpha   90.00
_cell.angle_beta   90.00
_cell.angle_gamma   90.00
#
_symmetry.space_group_name_H-M   'P 1'
#
loop_
_entity.id
_entity.type
_entity.pdbx_description
1 polymer ?
#
loop_
_entity_poly.entity_id
_entity_poly.type
_entity_poly.pdbx_seq_one_letter_code
_entity_poly.pdbx_strand_id
1 'polypeptide(L)' 'MVHAARSSHVPPPHPDLSRARDCERCLGWGTVVSRDGEHELCPRCQRAPGTAGGPVL' A
#
# COMPACT_ATOMS: atom_id res chain seq x y z
N MET A 1 -22.34 -1.70 -21.55
CA MET A 1 -22.15 -2.07 -20.13
C MET A 1 -21.32 -0.98 -19.49
N VAL A 2 -21.81 -0.32 -18.44
CA VAL A 2 -21.03 0.68 -17.68
C VAL A 2 -20.65 0.03 -16.36
N HIS A 3 -19.38 -0.35 -16.20
CA HIS A 3 -18.87 -0.79 -14.90
C HIS A 3 -18.55 0.47 -14.10
N ALA A 4 -19.45 0.87 -13.21
CA ALA A 4 -19.11 1.89 -12.23
C ALA A 4 -18.01 1.33 -11.32
N ALA A 5 -16.81 1.92 -11.38
CA ALA A 5 -15.78 1.63 -10.40
C ALA A 5 -16.38 1.95 -9.02
N ARG A 6 -16.56 0.93 -8.18
CA ARG A 6 -16.93 1.15 -6.78
C ARG A 6 -15.81 2.00 -6.19
N SER A 7 -16.08 3.28 -6.00
CA SER A 7 -15.17 4.19 -5.31
C SER A 7 -15.00 3.64 -3.90
N SER A 8 -13.89 2.94 -3.64
CA SER A 8 -13.46 2.73 -2.27
C SER A 8 -13.22 4.13 -1.71
N HIS A 9 -13.92 4.50 -0.63
CA HIS A 9 -13.76 5.81 0.02
C HIS A 9 -12.38 5.97 0.67
N VAL A 10 -11.57 4.90 0.67
CA VAL A 10 -10.19 4.92 1.14
C VAL A 10 -9.28 5.20 -0.06
N PRO A 11 -8.51 6.31 -0.06
CA PRO A 11 -7.56 6.57 -1.12
C PRO A 11 -6.55 5.42 -1.18
N PRO A 12 -6.14 4.98 -2.39
CA PRO A 12 -5.17 3.91 -2.51
C PRO A 12 -3.86 4.31 -1.81
N PRO A 13 -3.18 3.39 -1.12
CA PRO A 13 -1.90 3.67 -0.51
C PRO A 13 -0.91 4.17 -1.57
N HIS A 14 -0.06 5.12 -1.21
CA HIS A 14 0.99 5.68 -2.08
C HIS A 14 2.34 5.01 -1.78
N PRO A 15 2.69 3.88 -2.41
CA PRO A 15 3.97 3.21 -2.20
C PRO A 15 5.13 3.98 -2.84
N ASP A 16 6.28 3.96 -2.16
CA ASP A 16 7.57 4.32 -2.73
C ASP A 16 8.09 3.17 -3.61
N LEU A 17 7.92 3.33 -4.93
CA LEU A 17 8.37 2.34 -5.92
C LEU A 17 9.89 2.16 -5.95
N SER A 18 10.65 3.18 -5.55
CA SER A 18 12.10 3.09 -5.47
C SER A 18 12.53 2.09 -4.40
N ARG A 19 11.82 2.07 -3.26
CA ARG A 19 12.02 1.06 -2.20
C ARG A 19 11.49 -0.31 -2.58
N ALA A 20 10.45 -0.36 -3.41
CA ALA A 20 9.81 -1.61 -3.79
C ALA A 20 10.57 -2.41 -4.84
N ARG A 21 11.40 -1.75 -5.66
CA ARG A 21 12.03 -2.30 -6.87
C ARG A 21 12.63 -3.69 -6.69
N ASP A 22 13.33 -3.92 -5.58
CA ASP A 22 14.05 -5.16 -5.29
C ASP A 22 13.38 -5.98 -4.17
N CYS A 23 12.13 -5.66 -3.81
CA CYS A 23 11.42 -6.32 -2.72
C CYS A 23 10.62 -7.53 -3.22
N GLU A 24 11.05 -8.73 -2.83
CA GLU A 24 10.39 -10.00 -3.20
C GLU A 24 9.01 -10.18 -2.56
N ARG A 25 8.73 -9.47 -1.45
CA ARG A 25 7.45 -9.63 -0.73
C ARG A 25 6.29 -8.99 -1.48
N CYS A 26 6.52 -7.84 -2.08
CA CYS A 26 5.54 -7.14 -2.90
C CYS A 26 5.85 -7.22 -4.40
N LEU A 27 6.90 -7.93 -4.81
CA LEU A 27 7.28 -8.11 -6.21
C LEU A 27 7.40 -6.78 -7.00
N GLY A 28 8.01 -5.74 -6.41
CA GLY A 28 8.14 -4.45 -7.06
C GLY A 28 6.96 -3.47 -6.90
N TRP A 29 5.80 -3.92 -6.42
CA TRP A 29 4.58 -3.09 -6.36
C TRP A 29 4.57 -2.10 -5.19
N GLY A 30 5.26 -2.42 -4.11
CA GLY A 30 5.27 -1.62 -2.89
C GLY A 30 3.99 -1.76 -2.06
N THR A 31 2.97 -2.43 -2.55
CA THR A 31 1.76 -2.80 -1.80
C THR A 31 1.59 -4.32 -1.76
N VAL A 32 0.79 -4.79 -0.81
CA VAL A 32 0.28 -6.16 -0.73
C VAL A 32 -1.23 -6.10 -0.51
N VAL A 33 -1.94 -7.17 -0.88
CA VAL A 33 -3.37 -7.30 -0.57
C VAL A 33 -3.50 -7.99 0.79
N SER A 34 -4.26 -7.39 1.70
CA SER A 34 -4.58 -7.94 3.01
C SER A 34 -5.45 -9.19 2.88
N ARG A 35 -5.63 -9.92 3.98
CA ARG A 35 -6.55 -11.07 3.99
C ARG A 35 -8.01 -10.64 3.73
N ASP A 36 -8.35 -9.41 4.08
CA ASP A 36 -9.67 -8.80 3.86
C ASP A 36 -9.84 -8.24 2.45
N GLY A 37 -8.80 -8.29 1.60
CA GLY A 37 -8.83 -7.80 0.22
C GLY A 37 -8.42 -6.34 0.04
N GLU A 38 -7.95 -5.69 1.12
CA GLU A 38 -7.56 -4.28 1.08
C GLU A 38 -6.10 -4.12 0.62
N HIS A 39 -5.81 -3.06 -0.12
CA HIS A 39 -4.42 -2.75 -0.49
C HIS A 39 -3.71 -2.06 0.66
N GLU A 40 -2.62 -2.67 1.14
CA GLU A 40 -1.79 -2.14 2.22
C GLU A 40 -0.35 -1.92 1.74
N LEU A 41 0.36 -0.97 2.36
CA LEU A 41 1.78 -0.78 2.09
C LEU A 41 2.57 -2.02 2.51
N CYS A 42 3.54 -2.43 1.69
CA CYS A 42 4.34 -3.61 1.98
C CYS A 42 5.19 -3.40 3.25
N PRO A 43 4.98 -4.18 4.32
CA PRO A 43 5.68 -3.96 5.59
C PRO A 43 7.19 -4.25 5.50
N ARG A 44 7.67 -4.89 4.42
CA ARG A 44 9.10 -5.19 4.23
C ARG A 44 9.87 -3.98 3.70
N CYS A 45 9.36 -3.31 2.66
CA CYS A 45 10.08 -2.23 1.96
C CYS A 45 9.49 -0.84 2.18
N GLN A 46 8.22 -0.72 2.60
CA GLN A 46 7.55 0.56 2.80
C GLN A 46 7.56 1.07 4.24
N ARG A 47 8.18 0.33 5.17
CA ARG A 47 8.40 0.86 6.53
C ARG A 47 9.24 2.13 6.42
N ALA A 48 8.66 3.27 6.83
CA ALA A 48 9.39 4.51 6.90
C ALA A 48 10.54 4.37 7.92
N PRO A 49 11.75 4.88 7.64
CA PRO A 49 12.87 4.81 8.57
C PRO A 49 12.72 5.64 9.87
N GLY A 50 11.49 6.02 10.26
CA GLY A 50 11.27 6.80 11.47
C GLY A 50 9.82 7.14 11.82
N THR A 51 8.80 6.40 11.38
CA THR A 51 7.43 6.65 11.86
C THR A 51 7.15 5.85 13.12
N ALA A 52 7.73 6.31 14.22
CA ALA A 52 7.07 6.20 15.52
C ALA A 52 6.04 7.34 15.60
N GLY A 53 4.75 7.00 15.71
CA GLY A 53 3.75 7.86 16.35
C GLY A 53 2.71 8.56 15.45
N GLY A 54 1.46 8.05 15.53
CA GLY A 54 0.28 8.91 15.74
C GLY A 54 -0.79 8.94 14.63
N PRO A 55 -2.09 8.91 14.99
CA PRO A 55 -3.20 9.06 14.04
C PRO A 55 -3.30 10.51 13.58
N VAL A 56 -3.66 10.70 12.31
CA VAL A 56 -3.98 12.03 11.77
C VAL A 56 -5.46 12.31 12.06
N LEU A 57 -5.69 13.44 12.75
CA LEU A 57 -7.00 14.01 13.11
C LEU A 57 -7.86 14.31 11.86
#